data_AF-A0A529FAW4-F1
#
_entry.id   AF-A0A529FAW4-F1
#
_cell.length_a   1.000
_cell.length_b   1.000
_cell.length_c   1.000
_cell.angle_alpha   90.00
_cell.angle_beta   90.00
_cell.angle_gamma   90.00
#
_symmetry.space_group_name_H-M   'P 1'
#
loop_
_entity.id
_entity.type
_entity.pdbx_description
1 polymer ?
#
loop_
_entity_poly.entity_id
_entity_poly.type
_entity_poly.pdbx_seq_one_letter_code
_entity_poly.pdbx_strand_id
1 'polypeptide(L)'
;MDEPSKAILIPANRFEVLECRAALDANYLGAQDTPPLIKGALDVLSQHVLGVACGGPFDAGHLFVEVRSAAPYAALERETFDRVIDFVATGGYALKNYERYARIRRTKEGLWRVSHPSVAQQYRL
;
A
#
# COMPACT_ATOMS: atom_id res chain seq x y z
N MET A 1 -0.42 -25.73 -17.78
CA MET A 1 0.94 -26.28 -17.61
C MET A 1 0.83 -27.33 -16.53
N ASP A 2 1.14 -28.58 -16.86
CA ASP A 2 0.90 -29.74 -15.99
C ASP A 2 2.18 -30.59 -15.90
N GLU A 3 3.31 -29.92 -15.74
CA GLU A 3 4.62 -30.54 -15.59
C GLU A 3 5.20 -30.14 -14.21
N PRO A 4 5.70 -31.10 -13.41
CA PRO A 4 6.24 -30.81 -12.10
C PRO A 4 7.55 -30.02 -12.18
N SER A 5 7.66 -28.95 -11.40
CA SER A 5 8.91 -28.21 -11.21
C SER A 5 9.99 -29.12 -10.63
N LYS A 6 11.18 -29.12 -11.24
CA LYS A 6 12.36 -29.83 -10.73
C LYS A 6 13.34 -28.82 -10.15
N ALA A 7 13.73 -28.99 -8.89
CA ALA A 7 14.73 -28.16 -8.22
C ALA A 7 15.80 -29.04 -7.56
N ILE A 8 17.05 -28.56 -7.54
CA ILE A 8 18.18 -29.20 -6.86
C ILE A 8 18.69 -28.22 -5.81
N LEU A 9 18.82 -28.67 -4.56
CA LEU A 9 19.39 -27.88 -3.47
C LEU A 9 20.87 -28.29 -3.29
N ILE A 10 21.78 -27.33 -3.37
CA ILE A 10 23.23 -27.54 -3.23
C ILE A 10 23.72 -26.75 -2.01
N PRO A 11 23.93 -27.39 -0.84
CA PRO A 11 24.38 -26.70 0.37
C PRO A 11 25.88 -26.37 0.30
N ALA A 12 26.27 -25.18 0.74
CA ALA A 12 27.66 -24.72 0.83
C ALA A 12 28.35 -25.18 2.11
N ASN A 13 27.60 -25.59 3.13
CA ASN A 13 28.15 -26.09 4.39
C ASN A 13 27.24 -27.14 5.06
N ARG A 14 27.70 -27.72 6.18
CA ARG A 14 26.99 -28.81 6.87
C ARG A 14 25.67 -28.38 7.52
N PHE A 15 25.54 -27.14 7.97
CA PHE A 15 24.28 -26.65 8.56
C PHE A 15 23.21 -26.48 7.49
N GLU A 16 23.58 -25.99 6.31
CA GLU A 16 22.66 -25.83 5.18
C GLU A 16 22.07 -27.17 4.68
N VAL A 17 22.74 -28.31 4.91
CA VAL A 17 22.16 -29.64 4.63
C VAL A 17 20.87 -29.86 5.44
N LEU A 18 20.85 -29.40 6.70
CA LEU A 18 19.67 -29.52 7.56
C LEU A 18 18.55 -28.58 7.07
N GLU A 19 18.89 -27.36 6.67
CA GLU A 19 17.94 -26.40 6.11
C GLU A 19 17.32 -26.91 4.80
N CYS A 20 18.14 -27.51 3.92
CA CYS A 20 17.65 -28.12 2.67
C CYS A 20 16.65 -29.24 2.93
N ARG A 21 16.89 -30.09 3.94
CA ARG A 21 15.94 -31.13 4.35
C ARG A 21 14.66 -30.54 4.92
N ALA A 22 14.77 -29.56 5.82
CA ALA A 22 13.61 -28.88 6.38
C ALA A 22 12.76 -28.20 5.30
N ALA A 23 13.38 -27.60 4.29
CA ALA A 23 12.67 -27.00 3.15
C ALA A 23 11.93 -28.03 2.30
N LEU A 24 12.52 -29.22 2.07
CA LEU A 24 11.85 -30.33 1.38
C LEU A 24 10.65 -30.84 2.18
N ASP A 25 10.82 -31.08 3.48
CA ASP A 25 9.74 -31.54 4.36
C ASP A 25 8.60 -30.52 4.42
N ALA A 26 8.92 -29.22 4.56
CA ALA A 26 7.95 -28.14 4.52
C ALA A 26 7.21 -28.09 3.18
N ASN A 27 7.91 -28.27 2.06
CA ASN A 27 7.30 -28.30 0.73
C ASN A 27 6.31 -29.45 0.58
N TYR A 28 6.66 -30.68 1.00
CA TYR A 28 5.76 -31.84 0.94
C TYR A 28 4.50 -31.64 1.78
N LEU A 29 4.61 -30.94 2.91
CA LEU A 29 3.48 -30.60 3.77
C LEU A 29 2.71 -29.36 3.29
N GLY A 30 3.17 -28.67 2.24
CA GLY A 30 2.62 -27.38 1.82
C GLY A 30 2.77 -26.29 2.87
N ALA A 31 3.69 -26.45 3.82
CA ALA A 31 3.96 -25.48 4.86
C ALA A 31 4.67 -24.26 4.23
N GLN A 32 3.89 -23.22 3.99
CA GLN A 32 4.36 -21.95 3.47
C GLN A 32 4.50 -20.96 4.62
N ASP A 33 5.58 -20.19 4.63
CA ASP A 33 5.74 -19.04 5.52
C ASP A 33 4.93 -17.85 4.98
N THR A 34 3.62 -18.05 4.81
CA THR A 34 2.71 -17.00 4.34
C THR A 34 2.20 -16.25 5.56
N PRO A 35 2.60 -14.98 5.77
CA PRO A 35 2.08 -14.20 6.87
C PRO A 35 0.55 -14.04 6.73
N PRO A 36 -0.18 -13.96 7.84
CA PRO A 36 -1.62 -13.75 7.79
C PRO A 36 -1.93 -12.41 7.12
N LEU A 37 -3.12 -12.30 6.53
CA LEU A 37 -3.62 -11.02 6.04
C LEU A 37 -3.60 -10.00 7.18
N ILE A 38 -2.87 -8.91 6.98
CA ILE A 38 -2.76 -7.81 7.94
C ILE A 38 -3.77 -6.75 7.55
N LYS A 39 -4.38 -6.10 8.55
CA LYS A 39 -5.17 -4.89 8.31
C LYS A 39 -4.28 -3.83 7.65
N GLY A 40 -4.81 -3.14 6.66
CA GLY A 40 -4.09 -2.11 5.93
C GLY A 40 -3.72 -0.94 6.83
N ALA A 41 -2.49 -0.44 6.66
CA ALA A 41 -1.99 0.68 7.44
C ALA A 41 -2.41 2.02 6.81
N LEU A 42 -2.74 3.01 7.64
CA LEU A 42 -3.27 4.32 7.18
C LEU A 42 -2.18 5.21 6.56
N ASP A 43 -0.92 5.00 6.94
CA ASP A 43 0.24 5.64 6.32
C ASP A 43 0.41 5.19 4.87
N VAL A 44 0.33 3.88 4.60
CA VAL A 44 0.34 3.29 3.25
C VAL A 44 -0.84 3.82 2.43
N LEU A 45 -2.03 3.89 3.03
CA LEU A 45 -3.20 4.48 2.37
C LEU A 45 -2.99 5.96 2.05
N SER A 46 -2.39 6.73 2.96
CA SER A 46 -2.06 8.15 2.75
C SER A 46 -1.07 8.33 1.60
N GLN A 47 -0.06 7.46 1.51
CA GLN A 47 0.89 7.43 0.39
C GLN A 47 0.20 7.09 -0.93
N HIS A 48 -0.69 6.10 -0.93
CA HIS A 48 -1.47 5.72 -2.09
C HIS A 48 -2.35 6.87 -2.60
N VAL A 49 -3.12 7.53 -1.71
CA VAL A 49 -3.92 8.71 -2.03
C VAL A 49 -3.08 9.81 -2.70
N LEU A 50 -1.89 10.08 -2.15
CA LEU A 50 -0.98 11.06 -2.76
C LEU A 50 -0.49 10.61 -4.14
N GLY A 51 -0.17 9.32 -4.30
CA GLY A 51 0.24 8.73 -5.57
C GLY A 51 -0.84 8.84 -6.64
N VAL A 52 -2.10 8.55 -6.30
CA VAL A 52 -3.26 8.72 -7.20
C VAL A 52 -3.36 10.18 -7.64
N ALA A 53 -3.27 11.13 -6.71
CA ALA A 53 -3.29 12.57 -7.02
C ALA A 53 -2.15 13.01 -7.95
N CYS A 54 -0.98 12.36 -7.85
CA CYS A 54 0.17 12.62 -8.72
C CYS A 54 -0.03 12.06 -10.13
N GLY A 55 -0.85 11.01 -10.29
CA GLY A 55 -1.28 10.48 -11.59
C GLY A 55 -2.34 11.36 -12.26
N GLY A 56 -3.21 12.00 -11.48
CA GLY A 56 -4.19 12.96 -11.97
C GLY A 56 -5.25 13.32 -10.93
N PRO A 57 -6.17 14.25 -11.24
CA PRO A 57 -7.30 14.54 -10.38
C PRO A 57 -8.19 13.32 -10.17
N PHE A 58 -8.63 13.05 -8.94
CA PHE A 58 -9.45 11.88 -8.59
C PHE A 58 -10.70 12.23 -7.79
N ASP A 59 -11.73 11.39 -7.87
CA ASP A 59 -12.91 11.47 -7.01
C ASP A 59 -12.72 10.62 -5.76
N ALA A 60 -13.00 11.18 -4.59
CA ALA A 60 -12.79 10.50 -3.30
C ALA A 60 -13.75 9.32 -3.09
N GLY A 61 -14.98 9.41 -3.61
CA GLY A 61 -15.97 8.32 -3.50
C GLY A 61 -15.56 7.13 -4.35
N HIS A 62 -15.13 7.37 -5.58
CA HIS A 62 -14.62 6.31 -6.47
C HIS A 62 -13.37 5.64 -5.89
N LEU A 63 -12.40 6.44 -5.41
CA LEU A 63 -11.19 5.91 -4.79
C LEU A 63 -11.50 5.08 -3.53
N PHE A 64 -12.48 5.48 -2.71
CA PHE A 64 -12.90 4.70 -1.55
C PHE A 64 -13.42 3.30 -1.92
N VAL A 65 -14.24 3.22 -2.98
CA VAL A 65 -14.77 1.94 -3.48
C VAL A 65 -13.65 1.04 -3.97
N GLU A 66 -12.71 1.60 -4.74
CA GLU A 66 -11.52 0.89 -5.23
C GLU A 66 -10.63 0.41 -4.08
N VAL A 67 -10.32 1.26 -3.11
CA VAL A 67 -9.50 0.89 -1.94
C VAL A 67 -10.14 -0.26 -1.16
N ARG A 68 -11.47 -0.27 -0.98
CA ARG A 68 -12.17 -1.36 -0.29
C ARG A 68 -12.19 -2.68 -1.04
N SER A 69 -11.87 -2.72 -2.34
CA SER A 69 -11.69 -4.00 -3.04
C SER A 69 -10.38 -4.70 -2.67
N ALA A 70 -9.41 -3.98 -2.08
CA ALA A 70 -8.19 -4.58 -1.57
C ALA A 70 -8.43 -5.24 -0.20
N ALA A 71 -8.00 -6.50 -0.05
CA ALA A 71 -8.22 -7.29 1.17
C ALA A 71 -7.80 -6.58 2.49
N PRO A 72 -6.65 -5.88 2.57
CA PRO A 72 -6.26 -5.17 3.79
C PRO A 72 -7.22 -4.04 4.22
N TYR A 73 -7.99 -3.48 3.27
CA TYR A 73 -8.87 -2.32 3.49
C TYR A 73 -10.36 -2.67 3.32
N ALA A 74 -10.73 -3.95 3.19
CA ALA A 74 -12.11 -4.36 2.94
C ALA A 74 -13.12 -3.86 4.00
N ALA A 75 -12.65 -3.75 5.26
CA ALA A 75 -13.41 -3.24 6.40
C ALA A 75 -13.15 -1.76 6.71
N LEU A 76 -12.50 -1.01 5.81
CA LEU A 76 -12.22 0.41 6.00
C LEU A 76 -13.51 1.21 6.08
N GLU A 77 -13.69 1.94 7.17
CA GLU A 77 -14.83 2.84 7.37
C GLU A 77 -14.68 4.12 6.55
N ARG A 78 -15.81 4.64 6.06
CA ARG A 78 -15.84 5.85 5.24
C ARG A 78 -15.24 7.05 5.97
N GLU A 79 -15.58 7.22 7.25
CA GLU A 79 -15.07 8.32 8.07
C GLU A 79 -13.55 8.26 8.21
N THR A 80 -12.98 7.07 8.37
CA THR A 80 -11.53 6.89 8.48
C THR A 80 -10.85 7.22 7.14
N PHE A 81 -11.44 6.82 6.01
CA PHE A 81 -10.95 7.20 4.69
C PHE A 81 -10.98 8.73 4.48
N ASP A 82 -12.08 9.39 4.83
CA ASP A 82 -12.19 10.85 4.71
C ASP A 82 -11.14 11.56 5.59
N ARG A 83 -10.87 11.05 6.80
CA ARG A 83 -9.77 11.55 7.65
C ARG A 83 -8.39 11.37 7.02
N VAL A 84 -8.17 10.30 6.25
CA VAL A 84 -6.92 10.12 5.49
C VAL A 84 -6.81 11.14 4.37
N ILE A 85 -7.89 11.39 3.61
CA ILE A 85 -7.91 12.44 2.59
C ILE A 85 -7.59 13.80 3.22
N ASP A 86 -8.24 14.14 4.34
CA ASP A 86 -8.00 15.39 5.08
C ASP A 86 -6.57 15.49 5.60
N PHE A 87 -6.00 14.38 6.08
CA PHE A 87 -4.61 14.33 6.51
C PHE A 87 -3.66 14.63 5.35
N VAL A 88 -3.86 14.06 4.16
CA VAL A 88 -3.03 14.37 2.98
C VAL A 88 -3.26 15.82 2.50
N ALA A 89 -4.48 16.33 2.64
CA ALA A 89 -4.85 17.67 2.22
C ALA A 89 -4.34 18.78 3.15
N THR A 90 -4.06 18.49 4.42
CA THR A 90 -3.75 19.53 5.43
C THR A 90 -2.59 19.20 6.37
N GLY A 91 -2.07 17.97 6.34
CA GLY A 91 -1.16 17.45 7.36
C GLY A 91 -1.85 17.07 8.68
N GLY A 92 -3.19 17.07 8.72
CA GLY A 92 -3.98 16.79 9.91
C GLY A 92 -4.13 17.97 10.85
N TYR A 93 -4.82 17.75 11.98
CA TYR A 93 -5.21 18.83 12.91
C TYR A 93 -4.03 19.68 13.39
N ALA A 94 -2.86 19.07 13.62
CA ALA A 94 -1.67 19.74 14.13
C ALA A 94 -0.97 20.62 13.08
N LEU A 95 -1.11 20.27 11.79
CA LEU A 95 -0.34 20.90 10.71
C LEU A 95 -1.21 21.72 9.76
N LYS A 96 -2.53 21.79 9.99
CA LYS A 96 -3.51 22.47 9.13
C LYS A 96 -3.17 23.93 8.80
N ASN A 97 -2.48 24.64 9.69
CA ASN A 97 -2.09 26.04 9.50
C ASN A 97 -0.84 26.23 8.64
N TYR A 98 -0.14 25.14 8.29
CA TYR A 98 1.10 25.17 7.54
C TYR A 98 0.85 24.71 6.11
N GLU A 99 0.77 25.66 5.18
CA GLU A 99 0.46 25.37 3.76
C GLU A 99 1.40 24.35 3.12
N ARG A 100 2.66 24.25 3.59
CA ARG A 100 3.65 23.28 3.09
C ARG A 100 3.24 21.81 3.26
N TYR A 101 2.34 21.51 4.19
CA TYR A 101 1.85 20.14 4.40
C TYR A 101 0.54 19.85 3.65
N ALA A 102 -0.06 20.84 3.00
CA ALA A 102 -1.23 20.63 2.16
C ALA A 102 -0.82 20.05 0.80
N ARG A 103 -0.74 18.72 0.69
CA ARG A 103 -0.21 18.03 -0.51
C ARG A 103 -1.23 17.89 -1.64
N ILE A 104 -2.51 17.83 -1.29
CA ILE A 104 -3.63 17.80 -2.24
C ILE A 104 -4.64 18.90 -1.91
N ARG A 105 -5.41 19.35 -2.91
CA ARG A 105 -6.49 20.33 -2.74
C ARG A 105 -7.71 19.91 -3.56
N ARG A 106 -8.90 20.24 -3.04
CA ARG A 106 -10.16 20.01 -3.73
C ARG A 106 -10.42 21.10 -4.76
N THR A 107 -10.82 20.69 -5.95
CA THR A 107 -11.16 21.54 -7.09
C THR A 107 -12.63 21.99 -7.03
N LYS A 108 -13.03 22.91 -7.91
CA LYS A 108 -14.44 23.37 -7.97
C LYS A 108 -15.39 22.28 -8.44
N GLU A 109 -14.86 21.36 -9.24
CA GLU A 109 -15.54 20.19 -9.79
C GLU A 109 -15.68 19.07 -8.74
N GLY A 110 -15.16 19.26 -7.53
CA GLY A 110 -15.25 18.30 -6.44
C GLY A 110 -14.12 17.26 -6.40
N LEU A 111 -13.26 17.20 -7.43
CA LEU A 111 -12.11 16.30 -7.52
C LEU A 111 -10.92 16.77 -6.66
N TRP A 112 -10.07 15.84 -6.24
CA TRP A 112 -8.83 16.08 -5.53
C TRP A 112 -7.64 16.01 -6.47
N ARG A 113 -6.72 16.96 -6.39
CA ARG A 113 -5.47 16.98 -7.17
C ARG A 113 -4.30 17.42 -6.31
N VAL A 114 -3.08 17.17 -6.77
CA VAL A 114 -1.87 17.75 -6.14
C VAL A 114 -1.98 19.27 -6.03
N SER A 115 -1.54 19.80 -4.89
CA SER A 115 -1.61 21.23 -4.59
C SER A 115 -0.61 22.07 -5.39
N HIS A 116 0.57 21.51 -5.67
CA HIS A 116 1.64 22.16 -6.41
C HIS A 116 2.45 21.12 -7.21
N PRO A 117 2.94 21.43 -8.43
CA PRO A 117 3.73 20.49 -9.25
C PRO A 117 4.97 19.92 -8.55
N SER A 118 5.58 20.68 -7.63
CA SER A 118 6.75 20.22 -6.85
C SER A 118 6.45 18.99 -5.97
N VAL A 119 5.20 18.83 -5.51
CA VAL A 119 4.77 17.67 -4.71
C VAL A 119 4.87 16.40 -5.55
N ALA A 120 4.38 16.44 -6.80
CA ALA A 120 4.46 15.33 -7.73
C ALA A 120 5.91 15.04 -8.17
N GLN A 121 6.76 16.07 -8.26
CA GLN A 121 8.19 15.90 -8.54
C GLN A 121 8.92 15.20 -7.39
N GLN A 122 8.67 15.63 -6.14
CA GLN A 122 9.26 15.01 -4.96
C GLN A 122 8.80 13.56 -4.76
N TYR A 123 7.57 13.22 -5.15
CA TYR A 123 7.05 11.85 -5.05
C TYR A 123 7.81 10.84 -5.94
N ARG A 124 8.51 11.31 -7.00
CA ARG A 124 9.22 10.44 -7.95
C ARG A 124 10.70 10.23 -7.63
N LEU A 125 11.24 10.98 -6.67
CA LEU A 125 12.63 10.90 -6.23
C LEU A 125 12.75 9.94 -5.05
#